data_AF-V9E1F0-F1
#
_entry.id   AF-V9E1F0-F1
#
_cell.length_a   1.000
_cell.length_b   1.000
_cell.length_c   1.000
_cell.angle_alpha   90.00
_cell.angle_beta   90.00
_cell.angle_gamma   90.00
#
_symmetry.space_group_name_H-M   'P 1'
#
loop_
_entity.id
_entity.type
_entity.pdbx_description
1 polymer ?
#
loop_
_entity_poly.entity_id
_entity_poly.type
_entity_poly.pdbx_seq_one_letter_code
_entity_poly.pdbx_strand_id
1 'polypeptide(L)'
;MTTHTNDCSSCDFRIAKVPAQTHEDGAQHDVVLAAFDYPRYVGGARGKEYLPENLDTRFYNWTTTPAIGSIPEVPQTFAYIEGAYGIINEHQVAIGESTCPARFWTKPITQGGEALFDVGELSRIALQRAQTAREAIQLMGDLAVQHGYYGAVWEGKDVYDEAGEALTVTDTKEAWIFHILPDDTGKSAIWAAQRVPSDQISGVANQFVIRELDLNRPSDFLASPNIHDVAIRNNLWKPDEGTPFDFTRVYAQPRKDTHQYYSTRRIWRLFTLANPELKLSPETDVFASDYPFSVKPASPLSPRDIMRFQRDHYEGTPYDMTKGPKSGPYGDPNRYDAAPNGDLTQEDIDRGHFERAISIFRASYSFVSILDPYNPDNAFLWFGQYAPHATTYTPVFVQSTDVPKQLARGSLYAFDRESSFWIHALVGNWAARFYSYARPFVARVQDEVESHADGMLRSVLIEAAQHKREGGVPAMVEFLTKQSETFAQRAHRASSDLFDYLVTAFHDGYQVSNFYAKMLTVQSIFYPKWWLQQVGFFDGAEDSGDAEPDSTETATTAPASSSSGATATAKTVIVEVAHKGSVSYFTTTVLVILSGLAGLFLGRKFHGPLTNKKQGYRPLQ
;
A
#
# COMPACT_ATOMS: atom_id res chain seq x y z
N MET A 1 -7.80 -2.84 12.66
CA MET A 1 -6.99 -2.09 11.67
C MET A 1 -6.70 -3.03 10.53
N THR A 2 -6.93 -2.59 9.30
CA THR A 2 -6.42 -3.23 8.09
C THR A 2 -5.78 -2.21 7.16
N THR A 3 -5.05 -2.67 6.15
CA THR A 3 -4.33 -1.84 5.19
C THR A 3 -4.28 -2.53 3.83
N HIS A 4 -4.23 -1.73 2.77
CA HIS A 4 -4.16 -2.21 1.38
C HIS A 4 -3.43 -1.17 0.52
N THR A 5 -2.64 -1.65 -0.45
CA THR A 5 -2.10 -0.88 -1.58
C THR A 5 -2.76 -1.35 -2.87
N ASN A 6 -3.63 -0.51 -3.45
CA ASN A 6 -4.31 -0.83 -4.70
C ASN A 6 -3.35 -0.60 -5.87
N ASP A 7 -2.64 -1.64 -6.26
CA ASP A 7 -1.58 -1.58 -7.27
C ASP A 7 -2.12 -1.86 -8.67
N CYS A 8 -2.34 -0.81 -9.45
CA CYS A 8 -3.04 -0.91 -10.72
C CYS A 8 -2.68 0.24 -11.67
N SER A 9 -2.27 -0.12 -12.89
CA SER A 9 -1.76 0.82 -13.90
C SER A 9 -2.83 1.71 -14.54
N SER A 10 -4.10 1.30 -14.50
CA SER A 10 -5.20 1.99 -15.19
C SER A 10 -6.39 2.32 -14.29
N CYS A 11 -6.34 1.94 -13.01
CA CYS A 11 -7.47 2.10 -12.10
C CYS A 11 -7.83 3.56 -11.87
N ASP A 12 -9.14 3.81 -11.74
CA ASP A 12 -9.70 5.00 -11.15
C ASP A 12 -9.16 5.15 -9.71
N PHE A 13 -8.31 6.14 -9.48
CA PHE A 13 -7.67 6.34 -8.17
C PHE A 13 -8.56 7.10 -7.16
N ARG A 14 -9.75 7.55 -7.58
CA ARG A 14 -10.64 8.34 -6.72
C ARG A 14 -11.19 7.49 -5.58
N ILE A 15 -11.63 8.13 -4.51
CA ILE A 15 -12.54 7.53 -3.54
C ILE A 15 -13.89 8.24 -3.58
N ALA A 16 -14.92 7.57 -3.07
CA ALA A 16 -16.28 8.08 -3.00
C ALA A 16 -16.92 7.77 -1.64
N LYS A 17 -17.80 8.66 -1.17
CA LYS A 17 -18.69 8.38 -0.04
C LYS A 17 -20.03 7.93 -0.60
N VAL A 18 -20.46 6.72 -0.23
CA VAL A 18 -21.81 6.23 -0.49
C VAL A 18 -22.64 6.47 0.77
N PRO A 19 -23.75 7.23 0.69
CA PRO A 19 -24.62 7.47 1.83
C PRO A 19 -25.43 6.21 2.19
N ALA A 20 -25.91 6.13 3.43
CA ALA A 20 -26.93 5.16 3.81
C ALA A 20 -28.21 5.41 3.00
N GLN A 21 -28.87 4.35 2.56
CA GLN A 21 -30.08 4.43 1.73
C GLN A 21 -31.23 3.65 2.37
N THR A 22 -32.45 4.07 2.07
CA THR A 22 -33.68 3.34 2.39
C THR A 22 -34.34 2.93 1.09
N HIS A 23 -34.80 1.69 1.03
CA HIS A 23 -35.35 1.08 -0.16
C HIS A 23 -36.80 0.65 0.07
N GLU A 24 -37.62 0.77 -0.97
CA GLU A 24 -39.00 0.29 -0.95
C GLU A 24 -39.07 -1.24 -0.88
N ASP A 25 -40.18 -1.78 -0.38
CA ASP A 25 -40.41 -3.22 -0.33
C ASP A 25 -40.32 -3.85 -1.72
N GLY A 26 -39.52 -4.92 -1.85
CA GLY A 26 -39.32 -5.63 -3.11
C GLY A 26 -38.30 -4.97 -4.07
N ALA A 27 -37.64 -3.89 -3.65
CA ALA A 27 -36.52 -3.31 -4.39
C ALA A 27 -35.44 -4.35 -4.72
N GLN A 28 -34.72 -4.11 -5.82
CA GLN A 28 -33.63 -4.95 -6.28
C GLN A 28 -32.32 -4.18 -6.21
N HIS A 29 -31.26 -4.90 -5.89
CA HIS A 29 -29.89 -4.44 -5.97
C HIS A 29 -29.30 -4.89 -7.30
N ASP A 30 -28.99 -3.94 -8.18
CA ASP A 30 -28.33 -4.22 -9.44
C ASP A 30 -26.86 -4.59 -9.20
N VAL A 31 -26.44 -5.74 -9.73
CA VAL A 31 -25.03 -6.16 -9.73
C VAL A 31 -24.41 -5.74 -11.06
N VAL A 32 -23.28 -5.04 -11.01
CA VAL A 32 -22.56 -4.60 -12.22
C VAL A 32 -21.34 -5.46 -12.51
N LEU A 33 -20.91 -5.45 -13.76
CA LEU A 33 -19.66 -6.09 -14.16
C LEU A 33 -18.47 -5.38 -13.50
N ALA A 34 -17.48 -6.15 -13.04
CA ALA A 34 -16.24 -5.61 -12.52
C ALA A 34 -15.61 -4.60 -13.50
N ALA A 35 -15.31 -3.42 -13.00
CA ALA A 35 -14.65 -2.35 -13.73
C ALA A 35 -13.74 -1.59 -12.78
N PHE A 36 -12.53 -1.30 -13.26
CA PHE A 36 -11.51 -0.65 -12.45
C PHE A 36 -11.06 0.69 -13.04
N ASP A 37 -11.09 0.81 -14.37
CA ASP A 37 -10.70 2.00 -15.11
C ASP A 37 -11.63 3.18 -14.86
N TYR A 38 -11.19 4.40 -15.14
CA TYR A 38 -12.02 5.58 -15.01
C TYR A 38 -13.07 5.68 -16.14
N PRO A 39 -14.35 5.98 -15.81
CA PRO A 39 -14.97 5.85 -14.50
C PRO A 39 -15.35 4.39 -14.25
N ARG A 40 -15.06 3.89 -13.05
CA ARG A 40 -15.37 2.49 -12.70
C ARG A 40 -16.87 2.21 -12.56
N TYR A 41 -17.67 3.26 -12.48
CA TYR A 41 -19.13 3.19 -12.42
C TYR A 41 -19.72 4.52 -12.90
N VAL A 42 -20.91 4.45 -13.51
CA VAL A 42 -21.69 5.61 -13.95
C VAL A 42 -23.14 5.37 -13.53
N GLY A 43 -23.64 6.16 -12.59
CA GLY A 43 -25.00 6.00 -12.08
C GLY A 43 -25.22 6.60 -10.69
N GLY A 44 -26.47 6.55 -10.22
CA GLY A 44 -26.90 7.15 -8.95
C GLY A 44 -26.89 6.20 -7.74
N ALA A 45 -26.56 4.92 -7.92
CA ALA A 45 -26.63 3.94 -6.82
C ALA A 45 -25.45 4.07 -5.81
N ARG A 46 -24.35 4.70 -6.23
CA ARG A 46 -23.11 4.87 -5.45
C ARG A 46 -22.90 6.33 -5.02
N GLY A 47 -21.66 6.73 -4.81
CA GLY A 47 -21.31 8.12 -4.48
C GLY A 47 -21.58 9.08 -5.64
N LYS A 48 -21.74 10.36 -5.32
CA LYS A 48 -22.02 11.41 -6.32
C LYS A 48 -20.89 11.55 -7.36
N GLU A 49 -19.69 11.07 -7.06
CA GLU A 49 -18.52 11.06 -7.93
C GLU A 49 -18.75 10.30 -9.24
N TYR A 50 -19.78 9.44 -9.28
CA TYR A 50 -20.15 8.64 -10.45
C TYR A 50 -21.39 9.15 -11.19
N LEU A 51 -21.97 10.27 -10.75
CA LEU A 51 -23.04 10.91 -11.49
C LEU A 51 -22.49 11.48 -12.81
N PRO A 52 -23.18 11.32 -13.96
CA PRO A 52 -22.70 11.78 -15.26
C PRO A 52 -22.22 13.24 -15.28
N GLU A 53 -22.89 14.14 -14.55
CA GLU A 53 -22.54 15.56 -14.43
C GLU A 53 -21.22 15.83 -13.69
N ASN A 54 -20.73 14.86 -12.91
CA ASN A 54 -19.47 14.95 -12.15
C ASN A 54 -18.31 14.21 -12.84
N LEU A 55 -18.56 13.59 -14.00
CA LEU A 55 -17.55 12.90 -14.79
C LEU A 55 -16.90 13.83 -15.83
N ASP A 56 -15.65 13.54 -16.16
CA ASP A 56 -14.89 14.29 -17.17
C ASP A 56 -15.33 13.88 -18.57
N THR A 57 -16.15 14.73 -19.21
CA THR A 57 -16.73 14.49 -20.53
C THR A 57 -15.87 15.00 -21.68
N ARG A 58 -14.64 15.49 -21.41
CA ARG A 58 -13.73 15.97 -22.47
C ARG A 58 -13.29 14.87 -23.44
N PHE A 59 -13.27 13.62 -22.98
CA PHE A 59 -12.73 12.47 -23.73
C PHE A 59 -13.81 11.54 -24.27
N TYR A 60 -14.84 11.27 -23.46
CA TYR A 60 -15.90 10.33 -23.78
C TYR A 60 -17.25 10.81 -23.23
N ASN A 61 -18.33 10.42 -23.88
CA ASN A 61 -19.68 10.56 -23.34
C ASN A 61 -20.01 9.30 -22.54
N TRP A 62 -19.83 9.38 -21.22
CA TRP A 62 -20.03 8.26 -20.31
C TRP A 62 -21.51 7.88 -20.22
N THR A 63 -21.81 6.60 -20.44
CA THR A 63 -23.15 6.05 -20.32
C THR A 63 -23.31 5.29 -19.01
N THR A 64 -24.54 5.22 -18.51
CA THR A 64 -24.89 4.42 -17.31
C THR A 64 -24.31 3.01 -17.39
N THR A 65 -23.68 2.57 -16.31
CA THR A 65 -23.14 1.22 -16.20
C THR A 65 -24.29 0.21 -16.23
N PRO A 66 -24.27 -0.76 -17.15
CA PRO A 66 -25.32 -1.77 -17.21
C PRO A 66 -25.18 -2.78 -16.07
N ALA A 67 -26.33 -3.20 -15.53
CA ALA A 67 -26.39 -4.35 -14.63
C ALA A 67 -26.15 -5.65 -15.43
N ILE A 68 -25.49 -6.62 -14.80
CA ILE A 68 -25.33 -7.99 -15.31
C ILE A 68 -26.27 -8.99 -14.64
N GLY A 69 -26.92 -8.57 -13.55
CA GLY A 69 -27.96 -9.30 -12.83
C GLY A 69 -28.42 -8.50 -11.62
N SER A 70 -29.20 -9.11 -10.74
CA SER A 70 -29.68 -8.45 -9.52
C SER A 70 -29.94 -9.45 -8.40
N ILE A 71 -29.96 -8.95 -7.17
CA ILE A 71 -30.40 -9.66 -5.97
C ILE A 71 -31.47 -8.85 -5.23
N PRO A 72 -32.28 -9.47 -4.36
CA PRO A 72 -33.17 -8.71 -3.48
C PRO A 72 -32.41 -7.66 -2.66
N GLU A 73 -32.96 -6.45 -2.61
CA GLU A 73 -32.41 -5.37 -1.79
C GLU A 73 -32.93 -5.47 -0.36
N VAL A 74 -32.13 -4.96 0.59
CA VAL A 74 -32.54 -4.83 1.99
C VAL A 74 -33.23 -3.49 2.23
N PRO A 75 -34.14 -3.36 3.22
CA PRO A 75 -34.86 -2.10 3.45
C PRO A 75 -33.95 -0.91 3.76
N GLN A 76 -32.78 -1.15 4.35
CA GLN A 76 -31.80 -0.13 4.70
C GLN A 76 -30.37 -0.63 4.44
N THR A 77 -29.56 0.25 3.86
CA THR A 77 -28.12 0.03 3.67
C THR A 77 -27.31 1.07 4.42
N PHE A 78 -26.11 0.70 4.82
CA PHE A 78 -25.18 1.55 5.56
C PHE A 78 -24.38 2.49 4.66
N ALA A 79 -23.94 3.61 5.22
CA ALA A 79 -23.00 4.50 4.60
C ALA A 79 -21.57 3.92 4.63
N TYR A 80 -20.82 4.07 3.55
CA TYR A 80 -19.44 3.56 3.46
C TYR A 80 -18.56 4.40 2.54
N ILE A 81 -17.25 4.24 2.67
CA ILE A 81 -16.25 4.79 1.76
C ILE A 81 -15.75 3.65 0.86
N GLU A 82 -15.62 3.93 -0.43
CA GLU A 82 -15.09 2.99 -1.42
C GLU A 82 -14.02 3.61 -2.32
N GLY A 83 -13.24 2.73 -2.95
CA GLY A 83 -12.36 3.01 -4.07
C GLY A 83 -12.57 1.97 -5.16
N ALA A 84 -11.51 1.28 -5.58
CA ALA A 84 -11.61 0.11 -6.46
C ALA A 84 -12.45 -1.02 -5.83
N TYR A 85 -12.43 -1.11 -4.50
CA TYR A 85 -13.21 -2.03 -3.68
C TYR A 85 -13.91 -1.27 -2.54
N GLY A 86 -14.81 -1.92 -1.81
CA GLY A 86 -15.30 -1.40 -0.54
C GLY A 86 -14.14 -1.25 0.47
N ILE A 87 -14.03 -0.10 1.15
CA ILE A 87 -12.93 0.18 2.09
C ILE A 87 -13.38 0.10 3.55
N ILE A 88 -14.39 0.89 3.95
CA ILE A 88 -14.86 0.93 5.34
C ILE A 88 -16.29 1.46 5.44
N ASN A 89 -17.13 0.90 6.31
CA ASN A 89 -18.49 1.40 6.59
C ASN A 89 -18.63 2.13 7.93
N GLU A 90 -19.77 2.77 8.14
CA GLU A 90 -20.11 3.52 9.37
C GLU A 90 -20.19 2.65 10.64
N HIS A 91 -20.25 1.33 10.48
CA HIS A 91 -20.18 0.34 11.56
C HIS A 91 -18.75 -0.15 11.83
N GLN A 92 -17.75 0.48 11.21
CA GLN A 92 -16.33 0.19 11.40
C GLN A 92 -15.91 -1.20 10.91
N VAL A 93 -16.62 -1.77 9.94
CA VAL A 93 -16.13 -2.91 9.15
C VAL A 93 -15.23 -2.37 8.06
N ALA A 94 -13.97 -2.79 8.04
CA ALA A 94 -12.97 -2.35 7.07
C ALA A 94 -12.38 -3.54 6.29
N ILE A 95 -12.22 -3.35 4.98
CA ILE A 95 -11.80 -4.38 4.03
C ILE A 95 -10.58 -3.88 3.24
N GLY A 96 -9.53 -4.70 3.19
CA GLY A 96 -8.43 -4.60 2.22
C GLY A 96 -8.40 -5.83 1.33
N GLU A 97 -7.76 -5.74 0.16
CA GLU A 97 -7.84 -6.77 -0.89
C GLU A 97 -6.44 -7.16 -1.41
N SER A 98 -6.33 -8.35 -1.99
CA SER A 98 -5.18 -8.81 -2.76
C SER A 98 -5.56 -9.94 -3.73
N THR A 99 -5.37 -9.66 -5.02
CA THR A 99 -5.60 -10.64 -6.09
C THR A 99 -4.61 -11.77 -6.08
N CYS A 100 -5.12 -13.01 -6.11
CA CYS A 100 -4.38 -14.24 -5.89
C CYS A 100 -4.56 -15.23 -7.04
N PRO A 101 -3.47 -15.89 -7.48
CA PRO A 101 -3.58 -16.99 -8.42
C PRO A 101 -4.38 -18.17 -7.85
N ALA A 102 -5.33 -18.69 -8.63
CA ALA A 102 -6.23 -19.76 -8.23
C ALA A 102 -6.43 -20.81 -9.33
N ARG A 103 -6.68 -22.06 -8.93
CA ARG A 103 -6.77 -23.21 -9.86
C ARG A 103 -8.01 -23.22 -10.73
N PHE A 104 -9.10 -22.62 -10.27
CA PHE A 104 -10.36 -22.56 -11.00
C PHE A 104 -10.63 -21.11 -11.39
N TRP A 105 -11.15 -20.92 -12.59
CA TRP A 105 -11.58 -19.63 -13.10
C TRP A 105 -12.90 -19.83 -13.83
N THR A 106 -13.69 -18.76 -13.96
CA THR A 106 -14.92 -18.76 -14.75
C THR A 106 -15.15 -17.37 -15.34
N LYS A 107 -16.16 -17.26 -16.21
CA LYS A 107 -16.58 -15.99 -16.78
C LYS A 107 -17.82 -15.43 -16.07
N PRO A 108 -17.98 -14.10 -16.08
CA PRO A 108 -19.23 -13.46 -15.70
C PRO A 108 -20.41 -13.95 -16.57
N ILE A 109 -21.63 -13.91 -16.02
CA ILE A 109 -22.88 -14.30 -16.71
C ILE A 109 -23.08 -13.59 -18.04
N THR A 110 -22.65 -12.33 -18.11
CA THR A 110 -22.80 -11.46 -19.27
C THR A 110 -21.69 -11.65 -20.32
N GLN A 111 -20.66 -12.43 -19.98
CA GLN A 111 -19.49 -12.73 -20.81
C GLN A 111 -19.43 -14.22 -21.21
N GLY A 112 -20.57 -14.91 -21.14
CA GLY A 112 -20.70 -16.32 -21.54
C GLY A 112 -20.38 -17.34 -20.45
N GLY A 113 -20.24 -16.92 -19.20
CA GLY A 113 -20.23 -17.82 -18.04
C GLY A 113 -21.55 -17.79 -17.28
N GLU A 114 -21.50 -18.11 -15.98
CA GLU A 114 -22.69 -18.19 -15.11
C GLU A 114 -22.52 -17.47 -13.77
N ALA A 115 -21.32 -16.92 -13.49
CA ALA A 115 -21.04 -16.23 -12.24
C ALA A 115 -21.56 -14.79 -12.25
N LEU A 116 -22.17 -14.37 -11.14
CA LEU A 116 -22.72 -13.02 -10.99
C LEU A 116 -21.76 -12.04 -10.32
N PHE A 117 -20.90 -12.51 -9.41
CA PHE A 117 -20.14 -11.62 -8.53
C PHE A 117 -18.63 -11.67 -8.76
N ASP A 118 -18.00 -10.49 -8.72
CA ASP A 118 -16.58 -10.34 -8.41
C ASP A 118 -16.39 -9.87 -6.95
N VAL A 119 -15.14 -9.74 -6.51
CA VAL A 119 -14.85 -9.29 -5.14
C VAL A 119 -15.18 -7.81 -4.91
N GLY A 120 -15.13 -6.98 -5.95
CA GLY A 120 -15.54 -5.58 -5.94
C GLY A 120 -16.98 -5.44 -5.49
N GLU A 121 -17.93 -6.08 -6.18
CA GLU A 121 -19.34 -6.01 -5.81
C GLU A 121 -19.62 -6.70 -4.46
N LEU A 122 -19.00 -7.84 -4.17
CA LEU A 122 -19.17 -8.51 -2.88
C LEU A 122 -18.74 -7.63 -1.70
N SER A 123 -17.59 -6.96 -1.81
CA SER A 123 -17.09 -6.08 -0.74
C SER A 123 -17.99 -4.86 -0.53
N ARG A 124 -18.58 -4.30 -1.60
CA ARG A 124 -19.54 -3.19 -1.50
C ARG A 124 -20.83 -3.63 -0.82
N ILE A 125 -21.40 -4.76 -1.23
CA ILE A 125 -22.62 -5.31 -0.63
C ILE A 125 -22.37 -5.66 0.85
N ALA A 126 -21.19 -6.19 1.17
CA ALA A 126 -20.80 -6.46 2.55
C ALA A 126 -20.81 -5.17 3.38
N LEU A 127 -20.18 -4.10 2.90
CA LEU A 127 -20.15 -2.83 3.61
C LEU A 127 -21.52 -2.13 3.70
N GLN A 128 -22.42 -2.39 2.75
CA GLN A 128 -23.80 -1.92 2.80
C GLN A 128 -24.65 -2.62 3.87
N ARG A 129 -24.30 -3.85 4.28
CA ARG A 129 -25.23 -4.72 5.02
C ARG A 129 -24.67 -5.33 6.31
N ALA A 130 -23.35 -5.35 6.50
CA ALA A 130 -22.71 -5.99 7.66
C ALA A 130 -22.25 -4.99 8.73
N GLN A 131 -22.38 -5.36 10.01
CA GLN A 131 -21.90 -4.58 11.15
C GLN A 131 -20.65 -5.20 11.79
N THR A 132 -20.32 -6.43 11.43
CA THR A 132 -19.12 -7.14 11.90
C THR A 132 -18.33 -7.75 10.75
N ALA A 133 -17.05 -8.03 10.97
CA ALA A 133 -16.17 -8.69 10.02
C ALA A 133 -16.68 -10.10 9.66
N ARG A 134 -17.20 -10.82 10.65
CA ARG A 134 -17.77 -12.17 10.47
C ARG A 134 -19.03 -12.15 9.61
N GLU A 135 -19.94 -11.21 9.85
CA GLU A 135 -21.13 -11.02 9.00
C GLU A 135 -20.75 -10.66 7.57
N ALA A 136 -19.75 -9.79 7.39
CA ALA A 136 -19.26 -9.42 6.06
C ALA A 136 -18.72 -10.65 5.31
N ILE A 137 -17.87 -11.46 5.95
CA ILE A 137 -17.33 -12.69 5.36
C ILE A 137 -18.44 -13.66 4.97
N GLN A 138 -19.38 -13.91 5.88
CA GLN A 138 -20.48 -14.84 5.63
C GLN A 138 -21.35 -14.36 4.47
N LEU A 139 -21.71 -13.08 4.45
CA LEU A 139 -22.52 -12.49 3.39
C LEU A 139 -21.82 -12.57 2.02
N MET A 140 -20.53 -12.21 1.94
CA MET A 140 -19.76 -12.34 0.70
C MET A 140 -19.71 -13.80 0.23
N GLY A 141 -19.42 -14.71 1.16
CA GLY A 141 -19.33 -16.15 0.89
C GLY A 141 -20.65 -16.75 0.42
N ASP A 142 -21.76 -16.41 1.07
CA ASP A 142 -23.10 -16.94 0.74
C ASP A 142 -23.56 -16.47 -0.63
N LEU A 143 -23.39 -15.17 -0.94
CA LEU A 143 -23.73 -14.61 -2.25
C LEU A 143 -22.91 -15.26 -3.37
N ALA A 144 -21.60 -15.43 -3.14
CA ALA A 144 -20.70 -16.08 -4.09
C ALA A 144 -21.04 -17.56 -4.32
N VAL A 145 -21.39 -18.29 -3.25
CA VAL A 145 -21.81 -19.70 -3.37
C VAL A 145 -23.13 -19.81 -4.11
N GLN A 146 -24.08 -18.92 -3.84
CA GLN A 146 -25.43 -18.96 -4.39
C GLN A 146 -25.50 -18.50 -5.85
N HIS A 147 -24.71 -17.50 -6.23
CA HIS A 147 -24.81 -16.83 -7.53
C HIS A 147 -23.54 -16.91 -8.39
N GLY A 148 -22.52 -17.62 -7.91
CA GLY A 148 -21.25 -17.79 -8.59
C GLY A 148 -20.31 -16.59 -8.43
N TYR A 149 -19.03 -16.89 -8.51
CA TYR A 149 -17.94 -15.92 -8.38
C TYR A 149 -16.99 -15.99 -9.57
N TYR A 150 -16.51 -14.84 -10.06
CA TYR A 150 -15.46 -14.73 -11.08
C TYR A 150 -14.33 -13.81 -10.59
N GLY A 151 -13.09 -14.07 -11.05
CA GLY A 151 -11.90 -13.30 -10.70
C GLY A 151 -11.77 -11.99 -11.48
N ALA A 152 -10.73 -11.20 -11.19
CA ALA A 152 -10.51 -9.89 -11.78
C ALA A 152 -10.24 -9.94 -13.31
N VAL A 153 -9.74 -11.08 -13.81
CA VAL A 153 -9.53 -11.34 -15.23
C VAL A 153 -10.22 -12.65 -15.64
N TRP A 154 -11.02 -12.60 -16.69
CA TRP A 154 -11.77 -13.76 -17.21
C TRP A 154 -11.50 -14.08 -18.69
N GLU A 155 -10.54 -13.38 -19.32
CA GLU A 155 -10.06 -13.67 -20.67
C GLU A 155 -8.54 -13.52 -20.79
N GLY A 156 -7.96 -14.19 -21.77
CA GLY A 156 -6.53 -14.10 -22.04
C GLY A 156 -5.69 -15.10 -21.24
N LYS A 157 -4.39 -14.82 -21.13
CA LYS A 157 -3.39 -15.74 -20.57
C LYS A 157 -3.31 -15.69 -19.04
N ASP A 158 -3.78 -14.61 -18.44
CA ASP A 158 -3.62 -14.31 -17.00
C ASP A 158 -4.82 -14.77 -16.16
N VAL A 159 -5.79 -15.48 -16.75
CA VAL A 159 -7.04 -15.89 -16.07
C VAL A 159 -6.80 -16.65 -14.77
N TYR A 160 -5.77 -17.51 -14.70
CA TYR A 160 -5.45 -18.25 -13.48
C TYR A 160 -4.65 -17.41 -12.47
N ASP A 161 -3.91 -16.40 -12.92
CA ASP A 161 -3.11 -15.54 -12.04
C ASP A 161 -3.99 -14.54 -11.28
N GLU A 162 -5.20 -14.28 -11.79
CA GLU A 162 -6.16 -13.29 -11.29
C GLU A 162 -7.55 -13.90 -10.99
N ALA A 163 -7.62 -15.23 -10.88
CA ALA A 163 -8.87 -15.97 -10.70
C ALA A 163 -9.44 -15.91 -9.28
N GLY A 164 -8.60 -15.73 -8.27
CA GLY A 164 -8.98 -15.75 -6.86
C GLY A 164 -8.62 -14.45 -6.16
N GLU A 165 -9.21 -14.25 -4.99
CA GLU A 165 -9.06 -13.03 -4.21
C GLU A 165 -8.90 -13.34 -2.74
N ALA A 166 -8.12 -12.50 -2.06
CA ALA A 166 -7.90 -12.61 -0.63
C ALA A 166 -8.12 -11.26 0.05
N LEU A 167 -9.09 -11.22 0.96
CA LEU A 167 -9.46 -10.02 1.69
C LEU A 167 -8.95 -10.06 3.13
N THR A 168 -8.48 -8.92 3.59
CA THR A 168 -8.36 -8.64 5.01
C THR A 168 -9.68 -8.01 5.47
N VAL A 169 -10.37 -8.62 6.43
CA VAL A 169 -11.66 -8.11 6.93
C VAL A 169 -11.55 -7.88 8.42
N THR A 170 -11.80 -6.64 8.86
CA THR A 170 -11.62 -6.25 10.26
C THR A 170 -12.80 -5.47 10.78
N ASP A 171 -13.09 -5.62 12.06
CA ASP A 171 -13.97 -4.73 12.81
C ASP A 171 -13.28 -4.32 14.13
N THR A 172 -14.03 -3.75 15.07
CA THR A 172 -13.49 -3.30 16.36
C THR A 172 -13.01 -4.43 17.28
N LYS A 173 -13.29 -5.69 16.97
CA LYS A 173 -13.05 -6.88 17.81
C LYS A 173 -12.23 -7.97 17.12
N GLU A 174 -12.40 -8.15 15.82
CA GLU A 174 -11.82 -9.25 15.06
C GLU A 174 -11.08 -8.76 13.82
N ALA A 175 -10.08 -9.55 13.41
CA ALA A 175 -9.38 -9.41 12.15
C ALA A 175 -9.30 -10.79 11.49
N TRP A 176 -9.51 -10.84 10.18
CA TRP A 176 -9.63 -12.06 9.40
C TRP A 176 -8.89 -11.94 8.07
N ILE A 177 -8.37 -13.06 7.58
CA ILE A 177 -8.03 -13.26 6.16
C ILE A 177 -9.14 -14.12 5.56
N PHE A 178 -9.71 -13.72 4.43
CA PHE A 178 -10.77 -14.41 3.69
C PHE A 178 -10.30 -14.68 2.26
N HIS A 179 -10.16 -15.93 1.88
CA HIS A 179 -9.87 -16.33 0.50
C HIS A 179 -11.14 -16.73 -0.22
N ILE A 180 -11.23 -16.40 -1.50
CA ILE A 180 -12.31 -16.80 -2.38
C ILE A 180 -11.79 -17.11 -3.78
N LEU A 181 -12.37 -18.10 -4.44
CA LEU A 181 -12.15 -18.44 -5.84
C LEU A 181 -13.42 -19.07 -6.44
N PRO A 182 -13.55 -19.15 -7.77
CA PRO A 182 -14.64 -19.87 -8.41
C PRO A 182 -14.59 -21.35 -8.02
N ASP A 183 -15.75 -22.01 -8.03
CA ASP A 183 -15.77 -23.46 -8.04
C ASP A 183 -15.49 -24.02 -9.45
N ASP A 184 -15.29 -25.32 -9.54
CA ASP A 184 -15.02 -26.03 -10.80
C ASP A 184 -16.24 -26.14 -11.72
N THR A 185 -17.44 -25.71 -11.29
CA THR A 185 -18.63 -25.61 -12.16
C THR A 185 -18.77 -24.24 -12.81
N GLY A 186 -18.11 -23.21 -12.24
CA GLY A 186 -18.26 -21.83 -12.66
C GLY A 186 -19.59 -21.18 -12.26
N LYS A 187 -20.41 -21.86 -11.44
CA LYS A 187 -21.72 -21.41 -10.95
C LYS A 187 -21.73 -21.12 -9.45
N SER A 188 -20.67 -21.49 -8.74
CA SER A 188 -20.53 -21.30 -7.31
C SER A 188 -19.14 -20.75 -6.98
N ALA A 189 -18.80 -20.72 -5.70
CA ALA A 189 -17.52 -20.31 -5.20
C ALA A 189 -16.99 -21.30 -4.16
N ILE A 190 -15.69 -21.28 -3.95
CA ILE A 190 -15.01 -21.92 -2.83
C ILE A 190 -14.38 -20.80 -2.01
N TRP A 191 -14.55 -20.83 -0.70
CA TRP A 191 -13.96 -19.84 0.16
C TRP A 191 -13.59 -20.40 1.53
N ALA A 192 -12.61 -19.76 2.17
CA ALA A 192 -12.21 -20.03 3.55
C ALA A 192 -11.78 -18.73 4.23
N ALA A 193 -11.99 -18.62 5.53
CA ALA A 193 -11.48 -17.51 6.32
C ALA A 193 -10.79 -18.00 7.60
N GLN A 194 -9.71 -17.33 7.99
CA GLN A 194 -8.98 -17.60 9.23
C GLN A 194 -8.83 -16.32 10.05
N ARG A 195 -9.16 -16.40 11.33
CA ARG A 195 -9.03 -15.29 12.27
C ARG A 195 -7.56 -15.04 12.60
N VAL A 196 -7.13 -13.78 12.55
CA VAL A 196 -5.83 -13.34 13.04
C VAL A 196 -5.91 -13.20 14.58
N PRO A 197 -5.00 -13.83 15.34
CA PRO A 197 -4.94 -13.66 16.79
C PRO A 197 -4.80 -12.19 17.18
N SER A 198 -5.43 -11.79 18.29
CA SER A 198 -5.58 -10.38 18.69
C SER A 198 -4.26 -9.64 18.95
N ASP A 199 -3.17 -10.36 19.20
CA ASP A 199 -1.83 -9.79 19.45
C ASP A 199 -0.86 -10.03 18.28
N GLN A 200 -1.36 -10.38 17.10
CA GLN A 200 -0.56 -10.73 15.93
C GLN A 200 -0.91 -9.91 14.69
N ILE A 201 0.00 -9.94 13.72
CA ILE A 201 -0.16 -9.39 12.38
C ILE A 201 -0.08 -10.51 11.35
N SER A 202 -0.92 -10.42 10.31
CA SER A 202 -0.88 -11.26 9.11
C SER A 202 -0.87 -10.36 7.87
N GLY A 203 -0.63 -10.94 6.70
CA GLY A 203 -0.70 -10.22 5.44
C GLY A 203 -0.86 -11.18 4.27
N VAL A 204 -1.30 -10.62 3.15
CA VAL A 204 -1.43 -11.31 1.87
C VAL A 204 -0.66 -10.52 0.83
N ALA A 205 0.10 -11.21 -0.02
CA ALA A 205 0.92 -10.60 -1.07
C ALA A 205 0.69 -11.30 -2.40
N ASN A 206 -0.50 -11.16 -2.97
CA ASN A 206 -0.94 -11.81 -4.20
C ASN A 206 -0.76 -13.33 -4.19
N GLN A 207 -1.03 -13.97 -3.06
CA GLN A 207 -0.97 -15.43 -2.90
C GLN A 207 -1.72 -15.83 -1.62
N PHE A 208 -2.54 -16.87 -1.71
CA PHE A 208 -3.26 -17.44 -0.57
C PHE A 208 -2.31 -17.87 0.56
N VAL A 209 -2.66 -17.53 1.81
CA VAL A 209 -1.85 -17.82 3.02
C VAL A 209 -2.50 -18.76 4.06
N ILE A 210 -3.82 -18.93 4.06
CA ILE A 210 -4.53 -19.92 4.87
C ILE A 210 -4.09 -21.35 4.50
N ARG A 211 -3.54 -22.07 5.49
CA ARG A 211 -3.01 -23.43 5.33
C ARG A 211 -4.05 -24.46 5.76
N GLU A 212 -3.77 -25.21 6.83
CA GLU A 212 -4.67 -26.23 7.36
C GLU A 212 -5.92 -25.59 7.99
N LEU A 213 -7.08 -26.13 7.62
CA LEU A 213 -8.38 -25.70 8.16
C LEU A 213 -8.85 -26.65 9.25
N ASP A 214 -9.17 -26.11 10.43
CA ASP A 214 -9.87 -26.85 11.48
C ASP A 214 -11.30 -26.32 11.64
N LEU A 215 -12.23 -26.91 10.89
CA LEU A 215 -13.64 -26.52 10.90
C LEU A 215 -14.37 -26.89 12.20
N ASN A 216 -13.72 -27.59 13.14
CA ASN A 216 -14.24 -27.77 14.50
C ASN A 216 -14.00 -26.54 15.39
N ARG A 217 -13.28 -25.54 14.89
CA ARG A 217 -13.01 -24.26 15.56
C ARG A 217 -13.68 -23.10 14.80
N PRO A 218 -15.02 -23.00 14.82
CA PRO A 218 -15.75 -21.96 14.08
C PRO A 218 -15.47 -20.54 14.57
N SER A 219 -14.88 -20.38 15.77
CA SER A 219 -14.38 -19.08 16.24
C SER A 219 -13.19 -18.58 15.44
N ASP A 220 -12.42 -19.49 14.85
CA ASP A 220 -11.13 -19.24 14.22
C ASP A 220 -11.14 -19.51 12.71
N PHE A 221 -12.04 -20.38 12.24
CA PHE A 221 -12.18 -20.75 10.84
C PHE A 221 -13.63 -20.68 10.36
N LEU A 222 -13.81 -20.23 9.13
CA LEU A 222 -15.05 -20.27 8.38
C LEU A 222 -14.75 -20.83 6.99
N ALA A 223 -15.70 -21.50 6.35
CA ALA A 223 -15.50 -22.03 5.00
C ALA A 223 -16.82 -22.24 4.27
N SER A 224 -16.74 -22.22 2.94
CA SER A 224 -17.81 -22.68 2.05
C SER A 224 -18.17 -24.15 2.30
N PRO A 225 -19.46 -24.54 2.19
CA PRO A 225 -19.90 -25.91 2.48
C PRO A 225 -19.34 -26.95 1.48
N ASN A 226 -19.03 -26.54 0.26
CA ASN A 226 -18.51 -27.38 -0.83
C ASN A 226 -16.98 -27.52 -0.83
N ILE A 227 -16.27 -26.94 0.16
CA ILE A 227 -14.80 -26.83 0.18
C ILE A 227 -14.06 -28.17 0.11
N HIS A 228 -14.58 -29.23 0.72
CA HIS A 228 -13.95 -30.56 0.66
C HIS A 228 -14.42 -31.34 -0.57
N ASP A 229 -15.71 -31.25 -0.91
CA ASP A 229 -16.31 -31.99 -2.02
C ASP A 229 -15.67 -31.63 -3.37
N VAL A 230 -15.42 -30.33 -3.60
CA VAL A 230 -14.74 -29.85 -4.81
C VAL A 230 -13.31 -30.37 -4.88
N ALA A 231 -12.57 -30.36 -3.77
CA ALA A 231 -11.21 -30.88 -3.73
C ALA A 231 -11.16 -32.39 -4.01
N ILE A 232 -12.07 -33.16 -3.41
CA ILE A 232 -12.13 -34.62 -3.55
C ILE A 232 -12.48 -35.00 -4.99
N ARG A 233 -13.54 -34.42 -5.57
CA ARG A 233 -14.00 -34.79 -6.92
C ARG A 233 -13.04 -34.37 -8.03
N ASN A 234 -12.20 -33.36 -7.78
CA ASN A 234 -11.11 -32.95 -8.68
C ASN A 234 -9.78 -33.65 -8.36
N ASN A 235 -9.77 -34.61 -7.42
CA ASN A 235 -8.57 -35.36 -7.01
C ASN A 235 -7.42 -34.44 -6.54
N LEU A 236 -7.76 -33.31 -5.92
CA LEU A 236 -6.83 -32.34 -5.35
C LEU A 236 -6.50 -32.64 -3.87
N TRP A 237 -7.39 -33.35 -3.19
CA TRP A 237 -7.21 -33.82 -1.83
C TRP A 237 -7.86 -35.17 -1.61
N LYS A 238 -7.22 -36.02 -0.82
CA LYS A 238 -7.71 -37.36 -0.47
C LYS A 238 -7.69 -37.53 1.05
N PRO A 239 -8.87 -37.56 1.72
CA PRO A 239 -8.92 -37.66 3.18
C PRO A 239 -8.26 -38.94 3.71
N ASP A 240 -8.37 -40.04 2.96
CA ASP A 240 -7.91 -41.37 3.38
C ASP A 240 -6.38 -41.56 3.31
N GLU A 241 -5.64 -40.62 2.70
CA GLU A 241 -4.18 -40.67 2.61
C GLU A 241 -3.49 -39.97 3.81
N GLY A 242 -4.26 -39.61 4.86
CA GLY A 242 -3.73 -39.04 6.11
C GLY A 242 -3.12 -37.64 5.97
N THR A 243 -3.27 -37.00 4.82
CA THR A 243 -2.77 -35.65 4.54
C THR A 243 -3.80 -34.62 4.99
N PRO A 244 -3.48 -33.68 5.90
CA PRO A 244 -4.39 -32.60 6.28
C PRO A 244 -4.85 -31.76 5.08
N PHE A 245 -6.08 -31.27 5.16
CA PHE A 245 -6.63 -30.35 4.16
C PHE A 245 -5.96 -28.98 4.28
N ASP A 246 -5.14 -28.62 3.29
CA ASP A 246 -4.41 -27.36 3.22
C ASP A 246 -4.96 -26.51 2.07
N PHE A 247 -5.65 -25.40 2.39
CA PHE A 247 -6.38 -24.60 1.42
C PHE A 247 -5.47 -24.07 0.31
N THR A 248 -4.37 -23.40 0.66
CA THR A 248 -3.43 -22.86 -0.33
C THR A 248 -2.89 -23.96 -1.22
N ARG A 249 -2.45 -25.10 -0.68
CA ARG A 249 -1.92 -26.19 -1.50
C ARG A 249 -2.96 -26.77 -2.47
N VAL A 250 -4.20 -26.89 -1.99
CA VAL A 250 -5.31 -27.48 -2.75
C VAL A 250 -5.79 -26.53 -3.84
N TYR A 251 -5.93 -25.22 -3.57
CA TYR A 251 -6.66 -24.30 -4.45
C TYR A 251 -5.85 -23.16 -5.08
N ALA A 252 -4.66 -22.84 -4.56
CA ALA A 252 -3.82 -21.81 -5.19
C ALA A 252 -3.20 -22.34 -6.50
N GLN A 253 -3.09 -21.46 -7.48
CA GLN A 253 -2.26 -21.71 -8.66
C GLN A 253 -0.80 -21.38 -8.29
N PRO A 254 0.16 -22.30 -8.44
CA PRO A 254 1.56 -21.99 -8.18
C PRO A 254 2.08 -20.96 -9.18
N ARG A 255 2.86 -20.01 -8.69
CA ARG A 255 3.63 -19.11 -9.56
C ARG A 255 4.68 -19.91 -10.33
N LYS A 256 5.05 -19.41 -11.51
CA LYS A 256 6.20 -19.91 -12.27
C LYS A 256 7.48 -19.77 -11.42
N ASP A 257 8.41 -20.70 -11.57
CA ASP A 257 9.69 -20.72 -10.82
C ASP A 257 10.45 -19.38 -10.91
N THR A 258 10.43 -18.74 -12.09
CA THR A 258 11.07 -17.44 -12.30
C THR A 258 10.45 -16.31 -11.49
N HIS A 259 9.26 -16.49 -10.93
CA HIS A 259 8.52 -15.50 -10.16
C HIS A 259 8.15 -15.99 -8.74
N GLN A 260 8.72 -17.10 -8.27
CA GLN A 260 8.34 -17.70 -6.98
C GLN A 260 8.43 -16.73 -5.80
N TYR A 261 9.38 -15.79 -5.83
CA TYR A 261 9.61 -14.82 -4.75
C TYR A 261 8.79 -13.54 -4.87
N TYR A 262 7.99 -13.39 -5.92
CA TYR A 262 7.12 -12.23 -6.13
C TYR A 262 6.19 -11.97 -4.94
N SER A 263 5.71 -13.05 -4.31
CA SER A 263 4.77 -13.02 -3.20
C SER A 263 5.46 -13.26 -1.85
N THR A 264 6.24 -14.35 -1.76
CA THR A 264 6.75 -14.84 -0.47
C THR A 264 7.72 -13.88 0.21
N ARG A 265 8.54 -13.15 -0.55
CA ARG A 265 9.47 -12.16 0.05
C ARG A 265 8.76 -10.96 0.67
N ARG A 266 7.60 -10.55 0.14
CA ARG A 266 6.81 -9.47 0.74
C ARG A 266 6.24 -9.89 2.10
N ILE A 267 5.78 -11.14 2.23
CA ILE A 267 5.33 -11.70 3.51
C ILE A 267 6.48 -11.79 4.50
N TRP A 268 7.63 -12.33 4.06
CA TRP A 268 8.85 -12.35 4.87
C TRP A 268 9.22 -10.95 5.37
N ARG A 269 9.18 -9.96 4.48
CA ARG A 269 9.53 -8.59 4.81
C ARG A 269 8.55 -7.97 5.79
N LEU A 270 7.24 -8.17 5.60
CA LEU A 270 6.23 -7.75 6.56
C LEU A 270 6.50 -8.30 7.97
N PHE A 271 6.77 -9.60 8.07
CA PHE A 271 6.99 -10.26 9.37
C PHE A 271 8.30 -9.81 10.03
N THR A 272 9.38 -9.65 9.27
CA THR A 272 10.67 -9.16 9.80
C THR A 272 10.66 -7.67 10.13
N LEU A 273 9.84 -6.86 9.45
CA LEU A 273 9.58 -5.48 9.82
C LEU A 273 8.77 -5.37 11.12
N ALA A 274 7.77 -6.24 11.31
CA ALA A 274 6.97 -6.29 12.54
C ALA A 274 7.75 -6.86 13.73
N ASN A 275 8.64 -7.82 13.48
CA ASN A 275 9.50 -8.43 14.50
C ASN A 275 10.90 -8.72 13.94
N PRO A 276 11.86 -7.79 14.12
CA PRO A 276 13.24 -7.94 13.61
C PRO A 276 14.02 -9.13 14.20
N GLU A 277 13.61 -9.65 15.35
CA GLU A 277 14.23 -10.82 15.99
C GLU A 277 13.75 -12.15 15.40
N LEU A 278 12.75 -12.12 14.51
CA LEU A 278 12.22 -13.31 13.87
C LEU A 278 13.25 -13.93 12.92
N LYS A 279 13.65 -15.18 13.22
CA LYS A 279 14.53 -15.97 12.35
C LYS A 279 13.72 -16.66 11.26
N LEU A 280 13.17 -15.87 10.34
CA LEU A 280 12.46 -16.36 9.16
C LEU A 280 13.36 -16.24 7.94
N SER A 281 13.53 -17.33 7.19
CA SER A 281 14.28 -17.32 5.93
C SER A 281 13.52 -16.49 4.89
N PRO A 282 14.19 -15.64 4.08
CA PRO A 282 13.58 -15.02 2.89
C PRO A 282 13.44 -15.98 1.70
N GLU A 283 14.07 -17.15 1.79
CA GLU A 283 14.04 -18.22 0.80
C GLU A 283 13.19 -19.37 1.33
N THR A 284 12.13 -19.70 0.59
CA THR A 284 11.11 -20.70 0.93
C THR A 284 10.53 -21.28 -0.36
N ASP A 285 9.65 -22.28 -0.26
CA ASP A 285 8.92 -22.81 -1.40
C ASP A 285 7.93 -21.81 -2.02
N VAL A 286 7.38 -22.15 -3.19
CA VAL A 286 6.47 -21.28 -3.95
C VAL A 286 5.24 -20.84 -3.15
N PHE A 287 4.81 -21.63 -2.15
CA PHE A 287 3.64 -21.33 -1.33
C PHE A 287 3.98 -20.78 0.06
N ALA A 288 5.26 -20.57 0.37
CA ALA A 288 5.74 -20.28 1.71
C ALA A 288 5.18 -21.24 2.77
N SER A 289 5.21 -22.55 2.51
CA SER A 289 4.55 -23.54 3.38
C SER A 289 5.11 -23.64 4.79
N ASP A 290 6.34 -23.13 5.01
CA ASP A 290 7.00 -23.05 6.31
C ASP A 290 6.77 -21.72 7.04
N TYR A 291 6.11 -20.74 6.41
CA TYR A 291 5.80 -19.48 7.07
C TYR A 291 4.57 -19.61 7.96
N PRO A 292 4.56 -18.98 9.14
CA PRO A 292 3.36 -18.94 9.97
C PRO A 292 2.29 -18.07 9.31
N PHE A 293 1.01 -18.38 9.57
CA PHE A 293 -0.12 -17.55 9.13
C PHE A 293 -0.05 -16.11 9.65
N SER A 294 0.46 -15.93 10.86
CA SER A 294 0.62 -14.63 11.51
C SER A 294 1.79 -14.65 12.49
N VAL A 295 2.31 -13.47 12.83
CA VAL A 295 3.41 -13.32 13.79
C VAL A 295 3.08 -12.29 14.84
N LYS A 296 3.64 -12.46 16.04
CA LYS A 296 3.58 -11.43 17.08
C LYS A 296 4.60 -10.33 16.78
N PRO A 297 4.18 -9.06 16.62
CA PRO A 297 5.10 -7.93 16.52
C PRO A 297 5.99 -7.82 17.77
N ALA A 298 7.19 -7.25 17.62
CA ALA A 298 8.10 -7.01 18.75
C ALA A 298 7.54 -6.00 19.77
N SER A 299 6.66 -5.10 19.32
CA SER A 299 5.92 -4.13 20.12
C SER A 299 4.59 -3.79 19.44
N PRO A 300 3.59 -3.25 20.17
CA PRO A 300 2.35 -2.77 19.54
C PRO A 300 2.64 -1.83 18.37
N LEU A 301 1.99 -2.08 17.24
CA LEU A 301 2.18 -1.32 16.00
C LEU A 301 1.25 -0.10 15.98
N SER A 302 1.81 1.07 15.69
CA SER A 302 1.05 2.29 15.42
C SER A 302 0.62 2.37 13.95
N PRO A 303 -0.34 3.24 13.59
CA PRO A 303 -0.65 3.52 12.18
C PRO A 303 0.57 3.98 11.38
N ARG A 304 1.47 4.74 12.01
CA ARG A 304 2.74 5.22 11.43
C ARG A 304 3.67 4.05 11.08
N ASP A 305 3.67 2.99 11.87
CA ASP A 305 4.44 1.77 11.56
C ASP A 305 3.90 1.09 10.30
N ILE A 306 2.58 0.95 10.17
CA ILE A 306 1.96 0.33 9.00
C ILE A 306 2.19 1.18 7.75
N MET A 307 2.02 2.51 7.83
CA MET A 307 2.35 3.43 6.74
C MET A 307 3.83 3.31 6.33
N ARG A 308 4.75 3.15 7.29
CA ARG A 308 6.18 2.91 7.00
C ARG A 308 6.37 1.56 6.29
N PHE A 309 5.69 0.50 6.70
CA PHE A 309 5.81 -0.81 6.05
C PHE A 309 5.35 -0.76 4.59
N GLN A 310 4.28 -0.02 4.30
CA GLN A 310 3.81 0.17 2.91
C GLN A 310 4.81 0.92 2.01
N ARG A 311 5.78 1.63 2.58
CA ARG A 311 6.83 2.39 1.86
C ARG A 311 8.06 1.57 1.51
N ASP A 312 8.15 0.34 1.98
CA ASP A 312 9.38 -0.46 1.96
C ASP A 312 9.66 -1.10 0.59
N HIS A 313 10.94 -1.09 0.22
CA HIS A 313 11.54 -1.75 -0.94
C HIS A 313 12.72 -2.65 -0.51
N TYR A 314 12.55 -3.32 0.63
CA TYR A 314 13.52 -4.20 1.27
C TYR A 314 14.79 -3.50 1.79
N GLU A 315 14.70 -2.22 2.17
CA GLU A 315 15.85 -1.43 2.60
C GLU A 315 16.62 -2.11 3.73
N GLY A 316 17.95 -2.14 3.61
CA GLY A 316 18.84 -2.75 4.60
C GLY A 316 18.95 -4.27 4.55
N THR A 317 18.39 -4.92 3.53
CA THR A 317 18.48 -6.37 3.31
C THR A 317 19.29 -6.70 2.04
N PRO A 318 19.65 -7.98 1.78
CA PRO A 318 20.24 -8.37 0.50
C PRO A 318 19.36 -8.09 -0.74
N TYR A 319 18.07 -7.82 -0.56
CA TYR A 319 17.10 -7.55 -1.62
C TYR A 319 16.78 -6.05 -1.78
N ASP A 320 17.51 -5.17 -1.07
CA ASP A 320 17.32 -3.73 -1.09
C ASP A 320 17.35 -3.17 -2.53
N MET A 321 16.19 -2.74 -3.00
CA MET A 321 16.01 -2.27 -4.38
C MET A 321 16.61 -0.88 -4.62
N THR A 322 17.05 -0.18 -3.56
CA THR A 322 17.71 1.14 -3.63
C THR A 322 19.23 1.03 -3.84
N LYS A 323 19.76 -0.20 -3.98
CA LYS A 323 21.19 -0.49 -4.06
C LYS A 323 21.60 -1.18 -5.35
N GLY A 324 22.89 -0.99 -5.65
CA GLY A 324 23.61 -1.72 -6.68
C GLY A 324 23.23 -1.30 -8.11
N PRO A 325 23.67 -2.09 -9.09
CA PRO A 325 23.51 -1.76 -10.51
C PRO A 325 22.05 -1.54 -10.92
N LYS A 326 21.16 -2.38 -10.39
CA LYS A 326 19.74 -2.41 -10.75
C LYS A 326 19.01 -1.11 -10.39
N SER A 327 19.52 -0.35 -9.42
CA SER A 327 18.92 0.91 -8.96
C SER A 327 19.44 2.15 -9.70
N GLY A 328 20.31 1.97 -10.70
CA GLY A 328 20.99 3.07 -11.36
C GLY A 328 21.90 3.87 -10.42
N PRO A 329 22.46 5.00 -10.88
CA PRO A 329 23.50 5.73 -10.15
C PRO A 329 22.99 6.38 -8.85
N TYR A 330 21.67 6.62 -8.75
CA TYR A 330 21.08 7.39 -7.65
C TYR A 330 20.12 6.60 -6.77
N GLY A 331 19.99 5.28 -6.98
CA GLY A 331 19.28 4.40 -6.05
C GLY A 331 17.77 4.28 -6.27
N ASP A 332 17.27 4.48 -7.49
CA ASP A 332 15.85 4.37 -7.82
C ASP A 332 15.34 2.94 -7.57
N PRO A 333 14.34 2.72 -6.69
CA PRO A 333 13.79 1.40 -6.43
C PRO A 333 12.83 0.90 -7.53
N ASN A 334 12.40 1.75 -8.46
CA ASN A 334 11.37 1.38 -9.43
C ASN A 334 11.87 0.36 -10.47
N ARG A 335 11.04 -0.66 -10.73
CA ARG A 335 11.26 -1.68 -11.76
C ARG A 335 9.99 -1.82 -12.59
N TYR A 336 9.98 -1.24 -13.78
CA TYR A 336 8.79 -1.21 -14.62
C TYR A 336 8.39 -2.61 -15.09
N ASP A 337 7.09 -2.77 -15.37
CA ASP A 337 6.56 -4.04 -15.84
C ASP A 337 7.21 -4.44 -17.15
N ALA A 338 7.57 -5.72 -17.25
CA ALA A 338 8.20 -6.25 -18.45
C ALA A 338 7.18 -6.37 -19.58
N ALA A 339 7.51 -5.81 -20.74
CA ALA A 339 6.75 -5.96 -21.97
C ALA A 339 7.73 -6.11 -23.14
N PRO A 340 7.39 -6.89 -24.18
CA PRO A 340 8.22 -6.99 -25.38
C PRO A 340 8.51 -5.61 -25.96
N ASN A 341 9.79 -5.32 -26.25
CA ASN A 341 10.22 -4.02 -26.74
C ASN A 341 11.53 -4.15 -27.55
N GLY A 342 11.50 -3.77 -28.83
CA GLY A 342 12.64 -3.94 -29.72
C GLY A 342 12.96 -5.42 -29.94
N ASP A 343 14.19 -5.83 -29.62
CA ASP A 343 14.68 -7.21 -29.69
C ASP A 343 14.38 -8.03 -28.41
N LEU A 344 13.81 -7.42 -27.36
CA LEU A 344 13.35 -8.13 -26.17
C LEU A 344 12.04 -8.88 -26.46
N THR A 345 12.10 -10.20 -26.55
CA THR A 345 10.93 -11.07 -26.79
C THR A 345 10.23 -11.47 -25.49
N GLN A 346 9.02 -12.05 -25.60
CA GLN A 346 8.33 -12.65 -24.45
C GLN A 346 9.11 -13.83 -23.85
N GLU A 347 9.80 -14.62 -24.67
CA GLU A 347 10.65 -15.71 -24.19
C GLU A 347 11.82 -15.19 -23.35
N ASP A 348 12.40 -14.06 -23.75
CA ASP A 348 13.46 -13.41 -22.98
C ASP A 348 12.95 -12.97 -21.60
N ILE A 349 11.77 -12.35 -21.56
CA ILE A 349 11.10 -11.88 -20.34
C ILE A 349 10.81 -13.05 -19.39
N ASP A 350 10.29 -14.16 -19.92
CA ASP A 350 9.87 -15.30 -19.10
C ASP A 350 11.04 -15.96 -18.34
N ARG A 351 12.28 -15.70 -18.76
CA ARG A 351 13.52 -16.18 -18.12
C ARG A 351 14.04 -15.26 -17.00
N GLY A 352 13.51 -14.04 -16.88
CA GLY A 352 13.99 -13.02 -15.93
C GLY A 352 12.90 -12.51 -14.99
N HIS A 353 13.31 -11.89 -13.89
CA HIS A 353 12.42 -11.12 -13.02
C HIS A 353 13.20 -10.07 -12.23
N PHE A 354 12.46 -9.10 -11.69
CA PHE A 354 12.91 -8.25 -10.60
C PHE A 354 12.13 -8.57 -9.32
N GLU A 355 12.70 -8.18 -8.18
CA GLU A 355 11.98 -8.20 -6.91
C GLU A 355 10.71 -7.35 -7.00
N ARG A 356 9.64 -7.82 -6.38
CA ARG A 356 8.44 -7.02 -6.14
C ARG A 356 8.50 -6.46 -4.72
N ALA A 357 8.83 -5.17 -4.58
CA ALA A 357 8.77 -4.41 -3.33
C ALA A 357 7.36 -4.34 -2.74
N ILE A 358 7.19 -3.92 -1.49
CA ILE A 358 5.85 -3.63 -0.94
C ILE A 358 5.27 -2.38 -1.61
N SER A 359 6.05 -1.29 -1.63
CA SER A 359 5.69 -0.07 -2.35
C SER A 359 6.02 -0.20 -3.84
N ILE A 360 5.15 0.31 -4.72
CA ILE A 360 5.40 0.31 -6.17
C ILE A 360 4.83 1.56 -6.86
N PHE A 361 5.51 2.04 -7.91
CA PHE A 361 5.18 3.25 -8.67
C PHE A 361 3.78 3.26 -9.31
N ARG A 362 3.16 2.10 -9.48
CA ARG A 362 1.81 1.95 -10.07
C ARG A 362 0.69 1.83 -9.05
N ALA A 363 0.94 2.07 -7.77
CA ALA A 363 -0.14 2.16 -6.79
C ALA A 363 -1.09 3.30 -7.15
N SER A 364 -2.38 3.02 -7.24
CA SER A 364 -3.41 4.05 -7.39
C SER A 364 -3.66 4.76 -6.07
N TYR A 365 -3.73 4.00 -4.98
CA TYR A 365 -3.82 4.50 -3.62
C TYR A 365 -3.39 3.45 -2.59
N SER A 366 -3.25 3.87 -1.35
CA SER A 366 -3.10 3.01 -0.19
C SER A 366 -3.82 3.60 1.02
N PHE A 367 -4.19 2.75 1.98
CA PHE A 367 -4.81 3.22 3.22
C PHE A 367 -4.45 2.38 4.44
N VAL A 368 -4.65 2.97 5.63
CA VAL A 368 -4.67 2.27 6.93
C VAL A 368 -5.96 2.63 7.66
N SER A 369 -6.76 1.63 8.05
CA SER A 369 -8.04 1.86 8.73
C SER A 369 -7.88 1.95 10.25
N ILE A 370 -8.43 3.02 10.84
CA ILE A 370 -8.45 3.25 12.28
C ILE A 370 -9.88 3.08 12.77
N LEU A 371 -10.05 2.11 13.66
CA LEU A 371 -11.32 1.74 14.27
C LEU A 371 -11.23 2.03 15.77
N ASP A 372 -12.33 2.44 16.37
CA ASP A 372 -12.45 2.74 17.79
C ASP A 372 -13.52 1.83 18.43
N PRO A 373 -13.11 0.87 19.29
CA PRO A 373 -14.05 -0.03 19.96
C PRO A 373 -14.95 0.66 20.99
N TYR A 374 -14.65 1.90 21.36
CA TYR A 374 -15.38 2.65 22.38
C TYR A 374 -16.29 3.72 21.79
N ASN A 375 -16.04 4.18 20.56
CA ASN A 375 -16.88 5.17 19.90
C ASN A 375 -16.98 4.94 18.38
N PRO A 376 -18.16 4.54 17.86
CA PRO A 376 -18.35 4.35 16.42
C PRO A 376 -18.21 5.64 15.59
N ASP A 377 -18.25 6.82 16.22
CA ASP A 377 -18.07 8.08 15.52
C ASP A 377 -16.59 8.37 15.14
N ASN A 378 -15.65 7.67 15.77
CA ASN A 378 -14.23 8.02 15.73
C ASN A 378 -13.44 7.31 14.60
N ALA A 379 -14.09 6.49 13.77
CA ALA A 379 -13.40 5.77 12.71
C ALA A 379 -12.90 6.71 11.59
N PHE A 380 -11.69 6.46 11.10
CA PHE A 380 -11.11 7.17 9.98
C PHE A 380 -10.09 6.32 9.21
N LEU A 381 -9.74 6.77 8.01
CA LEU A 381 -8.67 6.23 7.20
C LEU A 381 -7.48 7.18 7.23
N TRP A 382 -6.27 6.67 7.37
CA TRP A 382 -5.11 7.32 6.75
C TRP A 382 -5.10 6.95 5.28
N PHE A 383 -5.36 7.90 4.39
CA PHE A 383 -5.48 7.64 2.95
C PHE A 383 -4.41 8.40 2.17
N GLY A 384 -3.74 7.74 1.22
CA GLY A 384 -2.73 8.32 0.35
C GLY A 384 -2.92 7.86 -1.08
N GLN A 385 -3.02 8.79 -2.04
CA GLN A 385 -3.05 8.46 -3.47
C GLN A 385 -1.64 8.35 -4.02
N TYR A 386 -1.45 7.53 -5.07
CA TYR A 386 -0.16 7.17 -5.63
C TYR A 386 0.69 6.27 -4.71
N ALA A 387 1.92 5.93 -5.14
CA ALA A 387 2.85 5.06 -4.44
C ALA A 387 3.12 5.49 -2.99
N PRO A 388 3.02 4.58 -1.99
CA PRO A 388 3.22 4.91 -0.57
C PRO A 388 4.53 5.66 -0.27
N HIS A 389 5.62 5.32 -0.97
CA HIS A 389 6.92 5.96 -0.77
C HIS A 389 6.96 7.43 -1.21
N ALA A 390 6.02 7.86 -2.05
CA ALA A 390 5.93 9.22 -2.59
C ALA A 390 4.66 9.98 -2.17
N THR A 391 3.69 9.31 -1.53
CA THR A 391 2.45 9.92 -1.06
C THR A 391 2.60 10.54 0.33
N THR A 392 1.67 11.44 0.68
CA THR A 392 1.44 11.92 2.04
C THR A 392 0.07 11.45 2.50
N TYR A 393 0.01 10.66 3.58
CA TYR A 393 -1.26 10.16 4.08
C TYR A 393 -2.03 11.26 4.81
N THR A 394 -3.33 11.31 4.60
CA THR A 394 -4.24 12.26 5.25
C THR A 394 -5.40 11.53 5.93
N PRO A 395 -5.86 11.97 7.12
CA PRO A 395 -7.08 11.45 7.71
C PRO A 395 -8.32 11.74 6.86
N VAL A 396 -9.17 10.73 6.68
CA VAL A 396 -10.51 10.82 6.10
C VAL A 396 -11.49 10.14 7.07
N PHE A 397 -12.32 10.93 7.74
CA PHE A 397 -13.28 10.41 8.72
C PHE A 397 -14.42 9.65 8.03
N VAL A 398 -14.81 8.50 8.60
CA VAL A 398 -15.88 7.66 8.03
C VAL A 398 -17.25 8.32 8.21
N GLN A 399 -17.46 8.98 9.35
CA GLN A 399 -18.64 9.80 9.65
C GLN A 399 -18.54 11.18 8.98
N SER A 400 -18.44 11.18 7.66
CA SER A 400 -18.50 12.37 6.81
C SER A 400 -19.67 12.26 5.83
N THR A 401 -20.19 13.40 5.37
CA THR A 401 -21.16 13.42 4.26
C THR A 401 -20.48 13.24 2.91
N ASP A 402 -19.16 13.47 2.86
CA ASP A 402 -18.39 13.51 1.63
C ASP A 402 -16.91 13.18 1.88
N VAL A 403 -16.21 12.77 0.84
CA VAL A 403 -14.74 12.62 0.86
C VAL A 403 -14.06 13.92 0.38
N PRO A 404 -12.79 14.16 0.74
CA PRO A 404 -12.09 15.38 0.33
C PRO A 404 -12.00 15.53 -1.20
N LYS A 405 -12.18 16.76 -1.69
CA LYS A 405 -12.28 17.04 -3.13
C LYS A 405 -11.04 16.62 -3.92
N GLN A 406 -9.84 16.75 -3.34
CA GLN A 406 -8.58 16.41 -4.01
C GLN A 406 -8.41 14.89 -4.16
N LEU A 407 -9.13 14.09 -3.36
CA LEU A 407 -9.12 12.62 -3.39
C LEU A 407 -10.28 12.05 -4.23
N ALA A 408 -11.33 12.85 -4.47
CA ALA A 408 -12.54 12.45 -5.21
C ALA A 408 -12.50 12.82 -6.72
N ARG A 409 -11.37 13.35 -7.22
CA ARG A 409 -11.28 13.95 -8.56
C ARG A 409 -10.06 13.51 -9.36
N GLY A 410 -10.16 13.69 -10.67
CA GLY A 410 -9.11 13.37 -11.64
C GLY A 410 -9.33 12.02 -12.30
N SER A 411 -8.57 11.77 -13.36
CA SER A 411 -8.51 10.50 -14.08
C SER A 411 -7.13 10.34 -14.73
N LEU A 412 -6.83 9.15 -15.25
CA LEU A 412 -5.61 8.90 -16.01
C LEU A 412 -5.65 9.47 -17.44
N TYR A 413 -6.80 9.96 -17.91
CA TYR A 413 -6.93 10.59 -19.23
C TYR A 413 -6.29 11.98 -19.31
N ALA A 414 -6.18 12.68 -18.18
CA ALA A 414 -5.53 13.98 -18.14
C ALA A 414 -4.95 14.33 -16.78
N PHE A 415 -3.79 14.98 -16.82
CA PHE A 415 -3.20 15.64 -15.67
C PHE A 415 -4.16 16.70 -15.10
N ASP A 416 -4.38 16.62 -13.79
CA ASP A 416 -5.15 17.59 -13.01
C ASP A 416 -4.32 18.03 -11.81
N ARG A 417 -3.87 19.29 -11.82
CA ARG A 417 -3.06 19.84 -10.73
C ARG A 417 -3.80 19.88 -9.38
N GLU A 418 -5.13 19.90 -9.39
CA GLU A 418 -5.94 19.92 -8.17
C GLU A 418 -6.22 18.50 -7.63
N SER A 419 -5.79 17.45 -8.32
CA SER A 419 -5.86 16.05 -7.87
C SER A 419 -4.62 15.69 -7.06
N SER A 420 -4.80 15.13 -5.86
CA SER A 420 -3.67 14.68 -5.04
C SER A 420 -2.87 13.58 -5.72
N PHE A 421 -3.52 12.61 -6.37
CA PHE A 421 -2.85 11.57 -7.14
C PHE A 421 -1.80 12.14 -8.09
N TRP A 422 -2.17 13.13 -8.91
CA TRP A 422 -1.26 13.71 -9.89
C TRP A 422 -0.12 14.51 -9.26
N ILE A 423 -0.36 15.19 -8.14
CA ILE A 423 0.71 15.87 -7.39
C ILE A 423 1.69 14.85 -6.79
N HIS A 424 1.19 13.78 -6.17
CA HIS A 424 2.05 12.72 -5.64
C HIS A 424 2.81 11.98 -6.75
N ALA A 425 2.18 11.77 -7.90
CA ALA A 425 2.84 11.21 -9.09
C ALA A 425 3.98 12.11 -9.58
N LEU A 426 3.80 13.44 -9.62
CA LEU A 426 4.87 14.39 -9.95
C LEU A 426 6.03 14.30 -8.97
N VAL A 427 5.75 14.28 -7.66
CA VAL A 427 6.77 14.11 -6.62
C VAL A 427 7.53 12.80 -6.81
N GLY A 428 6.82 11.68 -6.95
CA GLY A 428 7.46 10.36 -7.06
C GLY A 428 8.30 10.19 -8.31
N ASN A 429 7.78 10.60 -9.48
CA ASN A 429 8.51 10.51 -10.74
C ASN A 429 9.76 11.40 -10.74
N TRP A 430 9.66 12.62 -10.19
CA TRP A 430 10.83 13.51 -10.11
C TRP A 430 11.85 13.02 -9.08
N ALA A 431 11.38 12.58 -7.91
CA ALA A 431 12.23 12.06 -6.86
C ALA A 431 12.97 10.80 -7.33
N ALA A 432 12.33 9.89 -8.07
CA ALA A 432 12.95 8.67 -8.61
C ALA A 432 14.23 8.96 -9.41
N ARG A 433 14.23 10.03 -10.23
CA ARG A 433 15.39 10.43 -11.03
C ARG A 433 16.62 10.79 -10.19
N PHE A 434 16.41 11.36 -9.00
CA PHE A 434 17.48 11.78 -8.09
C PHE A 434 17.33 11.12 -6.72
N TYR A 435 16.90 9.86 -6.69
CA TYR A 435 16.29 9.23 -5.52
C TYR A 435 17.07 9.41 -4.21
N SER A 436 18.36 9.11 -4.19
CA SER A 436 19.20 9.26 -3.00
C SER A 436 19.30 10.69 -2.46
N TYR A 437 19.17 11.71 -3.33
CA TYR A 437 19.20 13.12 -2.98
C TYR A 437 17.81 13.66 -2.63
N ALA A 438 16.78 13.24 -3.36
CA ALA A 438 15.42 13.75 -3.24
C ALA A 438 14.61 13.06 -2.13
N ARG A 439 14.80 11.76 -1.90
CA ARG A 439 14.01 10.98 -0.91
C ARG A 439 14.00 11.58 0.50
N PRO A 440 15.09 12.18 1.04
CA PRO A 440 15.05 12.75 2.39
C PRO A 440 14.09 13.94 2.49
N PHE A 441 13.88 14.68 1.39
CA PHE A 441 12.93 15.79 1.33
C PHE A 441 11.49 15.27 1.30
N VAL A 442 11.23 14.20 0.54
CA VAL A 442 9.94 13.50 0.53
C VAL A 442 9.62 12.98 1.93
N ALA A 443 10.54 12.24 2.56
CA ALA A 443 10.37 11.69 3.90
C ALA A 443 10.10 12.76 4.96
N ARG A 444 10.78 13.91 4.86
CA ARG A 444 10.56 15.03 5.78
C ARG A 444 9.17 15.64 5.63
N VAL A 445 8.68 15.83 4.41
CA VAL A 445 7.33 16.37 4.17
C VAL A 445 6.24 15.38 4.59
N GLN A 446 6.45 14.08 4.31
CA GLN A 446 5.62 13.00 4.86
C GLN A 446 5.51 13.12 6.38
N ASP A 447 6.65 13.18 7.07
CA ASP A 447 6.68 13.29 8.52
C ASP A 447 6.01 14.57 9.04
N GLU A 448 6.24 15.73 8.40
CA GLU A 448 5.62 16.99 8.79
C GLU A 448 4.09 16.96 8.68
N VAL A 449 3.57 16.49 7.53
CA VAL A 449 2.13 16.42 7.27
C VAL A 449 1.47 15.42 8.20
N GLU A 450 2.05 14.23 8.33
CA GLU A 450 1.49 13.12 9.09
C GLU A 450 1.57 13.39 10.60
N SER A 451 2.68 13.95 11.10
CA SER A 451 2.82 14.36 12.51
C SER A 451 1.89 15.51 12.89
N HIS A 452 1.65 16.46 11.98
CA HIS A 452 0.67 17.52 12.22
C HIS A 452 -0.73 16.96 12.37
N ALA A 453 -1.14 16.05 11.49
CA ALA A 453 -2.42 15.38 11.58
C ALA A 453 -2.54 14.55 12.88
N ASP A 454 -1.52 13.73 13.21
CA ASP A 454 -1.45 12.97 14.46
C ASP A 454 -1.66 13.85 15.70
N GLY A 455 -0.99 15.01 15.74
CA GLY A 455 -1.10 15.96 16.85
C GLY A 455 -2.49 16.60 17.00
N MET A 456 -3.27 16.64 15.93
CA MET A 456 -4.61 17.24 15.90
C MET A 456 -5.74 16.23 16.08
N LEU A 457 -5.54 14.95 15.75
CA LEU A 457 -6.60 13.94 15.75
C LEU A 457 -7.38 13.88 17.07
N ARG A 458 -6.67 13.89 18.20
CA ARG A 458 -7.33 13.83 19.51
C ARG A 458 -8.25 15.02 19.77
N SER A 459 -7.83 16.25 19.45
CA SER A 459 -8.68 17.44 19.67
C SER A 459 -9.87 17.43 18.72
N VAL A 460 -9.65 17.05 17.45
CA VAL A 460 -10.71 16.88 16.45
C VAL A 460 -11.79 15.91 16.94
N LEU A 461 -11.41 14.73 17.47
CA LEU A 461 -12.40 13.77 17.98
C LEU A 461 -13.16 14.28 19.22
N ILE A 462 -12.51 15.06 20.10
CA ILE A 462 -13.18 15.69 21.25
C ILE A 462 -14.17 16.75 20.79
N GLU A 463 -13.78 17.60 19.83
CA GLU A 463 -14.62 18.64 19.24
C GLU A 463 -15.79 18.03 18.46
N ALA A 464 -15.58 16.94 17.72
CA ALA A 464 -16.64 16.21 17.03
C ALA A 464 -17.70 15.72 18.02
N ALA A 465 -17.29 15.13 19.14
CA ALA A 465 -18.21 14.75 20.21
C ALA A 465 -18.94 15.94 20.84
N GLN A 466 -18.30 17.13 20.91
CA GLN A 466 -18.95 18.36 21.36
C GLN A 466 -20.00 18.85 20.37
N HIS A 467 -19.67 18.93 19.08
CA HIS A 467 -20.62 19.25 18.02
C HIS A 467 -21.82 18.29 18.02
N LYS A 468 -21.59 16.99 18.27
CA LYS A 468 -22.68 16.01 18.43
C LYS A 468 -23.59 16.34 19.61
N ARG A 469 -23.02 16.74 20.76
CA ARG A 469 -23.80 17.10 21.96
C ARG A 469 -24.61 18.39 21.77
N GLU A 470 -24.06 19.37 21.06
CA GLU A 470 -24.66 20.71 20.91
C GLU A 470 -25.66 20.78 19.74
N GLY A 471 -25.35 20.12 18.62
CA GLY A 471 -26.11 20.21 17.36
C GLY A 471 -26.53 18.86 16.76
N GLY A 472 -26.34 17.75 17.48
CA GLY A 472 -26.71 16.41 17.02
C GLY A 472 -25.74 15.82 15.99
N VAL A 473 -26.08 14.64 15.47
CA VAL A 473 -25.27 13.93 14.45
C VAL A 473 -24.95 14.80 13.23
N PRO A 474 -25.89 15.58 12.64
CA PRO A 474 -25.57 16.42 11.49
C PRO A 474 -24.43 17.42 11.73
N ALA A 475 -24.39 18.07 12.90
CA ALA A 475 -23.33 19.02 13.23
C ALA A 475 -21.96 18.36 13.37
N MET A 476 -21.91 17.14 13.94
CA MET A 476 -20.68 16.35 14.02
C MET A 476 -20.19 15.94 12.63
N VAL A 477 -21.08 15.42 11.78
CA VAL A 477 -20.73 14.96 10.44
C VAL A 477 -20.24 16.14 9.59
N GLU A 478 -20.87 17.31 9.66
CA GLU A 478 -20.41 18.52 8.97
C GLU A 478 -18.99 18.92 9.44
N PHE A 479 -18.76 18.89 10.75
CA PHE A 479 -17.44 19.17 11.33
C PHE A 479 -16.38 18.19 10.83
N LEU A 480 -16.63 16.87 10.91
CA LEU A 480 -15.68 15.83 10.47
C LEU A 480 -15.42 15.88 8.95
N THR A 481 -16.45 16.22 8.16
CA THR A 481 -16.30 16.45 6.71
C THR A 481 -15.35 17.61 6.45
N LYS A 482 -15.52 18.74 7.15
CA LYS A 482 -14.63 19.90 7.04
C LYS A 482 -13.21 19.61 7.51
N GLN A 483 -13.03 18.81 8.55
CA GLN A 483 -11.70 18.42 9.03
C GLN A 483 -10.99 17.50 8.02
N SER A 484 -11.69 16.53 7.43
CA SER A 484 -11.15 15.68 6.36
C SER A 484 -10.66 16.52 5.18
N GLU A 485 -11.47 17.48 4.73
CA GLU A 485 -11.10 18.41 3.65
C GLU A 485 -9.88 19.29 4.05
N THR A 486 -9.82 19.74 5.31
CA THR A 486 -8.71 20.57 5.80
C THR A 486 -7.39 19.80 5.81
N PHE A 487 -7.39 18.56 6.28
CA PHE A 487 -6.19 17.71 6.26
C PHE A 487 -5.75 17.40 4.82
N ALA A 488 -6.68 17.04 3.94
CA ALA A 488 -6.38 16.73 2.55
C ALA A 488 -5.83 17.96 1.80
N GLN A 489 -6.40 19.14 2.03
CA GLN A 489 -5.87 20.40 1.47
C GLN A 489 -4.45 20.70 1.94
N ARG A 490 -4.15 20.45 3.22
CA ARG A 490 -2.80 20.64 3.76
C ARG A 490 -1.81 19.68 3.09
N ALA A 491 -2.15 18.39 3.02
CA ALA A 491 -1.32 17.37 2.40
C ALA A 491 -1.07 17.67 0.91
N HIS A 492 -2.11 18.06 0.18
CA HIS A 492 -2.03 18.45 -1.22
C HIS A 492 -1.11 19.66 -1.45
N ARG A 493 -1.27 20.72 -0.65
CA ARG A 493 -0.42 21.92 -0.73
C ARG A 493 1.04 21.62 -0.40
N ALA A 494 1.28 20.91 0.69
CA ALA A 494 2.64 20.53 1.10
C ALA A 494 3.33 19.67 0.02
N SER A 495 2.59 18.77 -0.63
CA SER A 495 3.12 17.93 -1.72
C SER A 495 3.36 18.73 -3.01
N SER A 496 2.52 19.74 -3.28
CA SER A 496 2.73 20.66 -4.40
C SER A 496 3.97 21.53 -4.19
N ASP A 497 4.12 22.10 -3.00
CA ASP A 497 5.28 22.89 -2.61
C ASP A 497 6.57 22.04 -2.62
N LEU A 498 6.47 20.77 -2.21
CA LEU A 498 7.56 19.81 -2.32
C LEU A 498 7.96 19.59 -3.77
N PHE A 499 7.01 19.38 -4.69
CA PHE A 499 7.34 19.23 -6.10
C PHE A 499 8.04 20.47 -6.66
N ASP A 500 7.51 21.67 -6.38
CA ASP A 500 8.13 22.94 -6.80
C ASP A 500 9.55 23.09 -6.23
N TYR A 501 9.79 22.63 -5.00
CA TYR A 501 11.13 22.57 -4.42
C TYR A 501 12.02 21.54 -5.13
N LEU A 502 11.53 20.32 -5.37
CA LEU A 502 12.33 19.25 -5.95
C LEU A 502 12.78 19.58 -7.37
N VAL A 503 11.90 20.15 -8.21
CA VAL A 503 12.24 20.54 -9.58
C VAL A 503 13.24 21.70 -9.61
N THR A 504 13.17 22.62 -8.64
CA THR A 504 14.11 23.74 -8.55
C THR A 504 15.45 23.32 -7.92
N ALA A 505 15.44 22.41 -6.96
CA ALA A 505 16.63 21.95 -6.25
C ALA A 505 17.41 20.86 -6.99
N PHE A 506 16.76 20.03 -7.80
CA PHE A 506 17.38 18.89 -8.47
C PHE A 506 17.02 18.86 -9.95
N HIS A 507 17.89 19.40 -10.82
CA HIS A 507 17.69 19.43 -12.27
C HIS A 507 19.02 19.41 -13.02
N ASP A 508 19.01 18.91 -14.26
CA ASP A 508 20.13 18.96 -15.21
C ASP A 508 21.48 18.43 -14.70
N GLY A 509 21.45 17.50 -13.73
CA GLY A 509 22.66 16.95 -13.11
C GLY A 509 23.25 17.86 -12.02
N TYR A 510 22.46 18.75 -11.45
CA TYR A 510 22.86 19.67 -10.38
C TYR A 510 21.92 19.61 -9.17
N GLN A 511 22.51 19.85 -8.01
CA GLN A 511 21.84 20.24 -6.80
C GLN A 511 21.99 21.75 -6.64
N VAL A 512 20.87 22.47 -6.76
CA VAL A 512 20.82 23.92 -6.56
C VAL A 512 20.30 24.20 -5.16
N SER A 513 20.95 25.13 -4.48
CA SER A 513 20.58 25.55 -3.14
C SER A 513 20.88 27.04 -2.92
N ASN A 514 20.61 27.53 -1.71
CA ASN A 514 20.78 28.93 -1.33
C ASN A 514 19.85 29.90 -2.09
N PHE A 515 18.60 29.50 -2.29
CA PHE A 515 17.60 30.23 -3.08
C PHE A 515 17.27 31.66 -2.58
N TYR A 516 17.62 32.00 -1.34
CA TYR A 516 17.40 33.34 -0.76
C TYR A 516 18.64 34.23 -0.79
N ALA A 517 19.77 33.76 -1.29
CA ALA A 517 20.97 34.58 -1.45
C ALA A 517 21.04 35.20 -2.85
N LYS A 518 21.84 36.26 -2.98
CA LYS A 518 22.13 36.90 -4.26
C LYS A 518 22.85 35.96 -5.24
N MET A 519 23.57 34.97 -4.73
CA MET A 519 24.26 33.94 -5.51
C MET A 519 23.78 32.55 -5.08
N LEU A 520 23.33 31.79 -6.07
CA LEU A 520 22.95 30.38 -5.88
C LEU A 520 24.20 29.53 -5.62
N THR A 521 24.03 28.47 -4.85
CA THR A 521 25.02 27.39 -4.78
C THR A 521 24.60 26.30 -5.76
N VAL A 522 25.45 26.02 -6.74
CA VAL A 522 25.22 25.00 -7.77
C VAL A 522 26.28 23.92 -7.60
N GLN A 523 25.85 22.73 -7.16
CA GLN A 523 26.71 21.58 -6.96
C GLN A 523 26.41 20.54 -8.04
N SER A 524 27.42 20.04 -8.74
CA SER A 524 27.23 18.93 -9.68
C SER A 524 26.85 17.65 -8.93
N ILE A 525 25.76 17.04 -9.37
CA ILE A 525 25.36 15.67 -9.03
C ILE A 525 25.93 14.79 -10.14
N PHE A 526 27.20 14.43 -9.99
CA PHE A 526 27.85 13.51 -10.92
C PHE A 526 27.68 12.06 -10.46
N TYR A 527 27.87 11.12 -11.39
CA TYR A 527 27.67 9.70 -11.13
C TYR A 527 28.70 9.17 -10.13
N PRO A 528 28.30 8.22 -9.25
CA PRO A 528 29.23 7.63 -8.30
C PRO A 528 30.25 6.74 -9.03
N LYS A 529 31.48 6.67 -8.48
CA LYS A 529 32.59 5.91 -9.09
C LYS A 529 32.23 4.46 -9.42
N TRP A 530 31.52 3.77 -8.53
CA TRP A 530 31.14 2.37 -8.75
C TRP A 530 30.27 2.20 -10.00
N TRP A 531 29.38 3.17 -10.27
CA TRP A 531 28.50 3.12 -11.43
C TRP A 531 29.28 3.45 -12.70
N LEU A 532 30.17 4.45 -12.63
CA LEU A 532 31.09 4.82 -13.71
C LEU A 532 31.98 3.64 -14.12
N GLN A 533 32.52 2.89 -13.15
CA GLN A 533 33.27 1.66 -13.40
C GLN A 533 32.42 0.61 -14.12
N GLN A 534 31.17 0.46 -13.70
CA GLN A 534 30.29 -0.54 -14.27
C GLN A 534 29.86 -0.24 -15.72
N VAL A 535 29.73 1.04 -16.07
CA VAL A 535 29.35 1.46 -17.43
C VAL A 535 30.56 1.68 -18.35
N GLY A 536 31.77 1.29 -17.92
CA GLY A 536 32.97 1.41 -18.75
C GLY A 536 33.48 2.84 -18.92
N PHE A 537 33.15 3.77 -18.00
CA PHE A 537 33.57 5.16 -18.12
C PHE A 537 35.11 5.34 -18.10
N PHE A 538 35.82 4.40 -17.48
CA PHE A 538 37.28 4.43 -17.38
C PHE A 538 37.96 3.58 -18.46
N ASP A 539 37.21 2.99 -19.39
CA ASP A 539 37.74 2.18 -20.47
C ASP A 539 38.60 3.06 -21.39
N GLY A 540 39.86 2.66 -21.61
CA GLY A 540 40.85 3.45 -22.36
C GLY A 540 41.75 4.36 -21.51
N ALA A 541 41.51 4.49 -20.19
CA ALA A 541 42.46 5.15 -19.29
C ALA A 541 43.71 4.30 -19.01
N GLU A 542 43.61 2.97 -19.16
CA GLU A 542 44.74 2.03 -18.99
C GLU A 542 45.67 1.98 -20.22
N ASP A 543 45.25 2.46 -21.40
CA ASP A 543 46.07 2.51 -22.63
C ASP A 543 46.98 3.75 -22.75
N SER A 544 47.08 4.56 -21.69
CA SER A 544 47.97 5.74 -21.65
C SER A 544 49.19 5.57 -20.73
N GLY A 545 49.48 4.32 -20.34
CA GLY A 545 50.57 3.95 -19.44
C GLY A 545 51.80 3.36 -20.11
N ASP A 546 52.31 3.94 -21.22
CA ASP A 546 53.67 3.66 -21.69
C ASP A 546 54.60 4.84 -21.37
N ALA A 547 55.19 4.77 -20.17
CA ALA A 547 56.60 5.10 -19.94
C ALA A 547 57.00 4.67 -18.52
N GLU A 548 57.31 3.40 -18.32
CA GLU A 548 58.45 3.07 -17.46
C GLU A 548 59.75 3.20 -18.26
N PRO A 549 60.85 3.56 -17.59
CA PRO A 549 61.95 2.60 -17.58
C PRO A 549 62.46 2.34 -16.16
N ASP A 550 62.25 1.10 -15.73
CA ASP A 550 63.26 0.14 -15.30
C ASP A 550 64.36 0.59 -14.29
N SER A 551 64.34 -0.11 -13.15
CA SER A 551 65.47 -0.83 -12.54
C SER A 551 65.64 -0.57 -11.03
N THR A 552 65.27 -1.55 -10.20
CA THR A 552 66.26 -2.45 -9.57
C THR A 552 65.58 -3.53 -8.72
N GLU A 553 65.80 -4.77 -9.15
CA GLU A 553 65.88 -6.04 -8.39
C GLU A 553 65.97 -5.89 -6.86
N THR A 554 65.37 -6.72 -6.01
CA THR A 554 65.54 -8.18 -5.97
C THR A 554 64.57 -8.81 -4.92
N ALA A 555 64.06 -10.00 -5.23
CA ALA A 555 63.86 -11.20 -4.38
C ALA A 555 63.34 -11.04 -2.92
N THR A 556 62.42 -11.83 -2.35
CA THR A 556 62.12 -13.26 -2.51
C THR A 556 60.90 -13.61 -1.64
N THR A 557 60.13 -14.61 -2.08
CA THR A 557 59.30 -15.60 -1.35
C THR A 557 59.01 -15.46 0.16
N ALA A 558 57.72 -15.69 0.51
CA ALA A 558 57.20 -15.95 1.86
C ALA A 558 57.91 -17.11 2.59
N PRO A 559 57.87 -17.19 3.95
CA PRO A 559 56.77 -17.94 4.58
C PRO A 559 56.35 -17.46 5.99
N ALA A 560 55.30 -18.11 6.51
CA ALA A 560 54.77 -17.96 7.85
C ALA A 560 55.60 -18.62 8.98
N SER A 561 55.35 -18.15 10.21
CA SER A 561 55.38 -18.84 11.53
C SER A 561 56.50 -18.54 12.56
N SER A 562 55.99 -18.32 13.79
CA SER A 562 56.55 -18.61 15.13
C SER A 562 57.33 -17.54 15.94
N SER A 563 56.67 -17.13 17.02
CA SER A 563 57.11 -16.96 18.42
C SER A 563 58.38 -16.17 18.80
N SER A 564 58.16 -15.05 19.50
CA SER A 564 58.72 -14.63 20.81
C SER A 564 58.41 -13.13 20.94
N GLY A 565 57.87 -12.56 22.01
CA GLY A 565 58.11 -12.82 23.42
C GLY A 565 58.85 -11.62 24.02
N ALA A 566 58.21 -10.44 24.13
CA ALA A 566 58.61 -9.38 25.05
C ALA A 566 57.52 -8.30 25.19
N THR A 567 57.08 -8.14 26.43
CA THR A 567 56.06 -7.24 26.99
C THR A 567 56.44 -5.75 26.98
N ALA A 568 55.48 -4.88 26.66
CA ALA A 568 55.39 -3.53 27.22
C ALA A 568 53.93 -3.01 27.23
N THR A 569 53.31 -3.15 28.41
CA THR A 569 52.20 -2.37 29.00
C THR A 569 51.46 -1.33 28.14
N ALA A 570 50.19 -1.61 27.82
CA ALA A 570 49.18 -0.62 27.47
C ALA A 570 48.17 -0.49 28.62
N LYS A 571 48.00 0.74 29.12
CA LYS A 571 46.99 1.10 30.13
C LYS A 571 45.59 1.02 29.50
N THR A 572 44.76 0.13 30.03
CA THR A 572 43.32 0.08 29.78
C THR A 572 42.63 1.17 30.61
N VAL A 573 41.88 2.07 29.97
CA VAL A 573 40.87 2.88 30.66
C VAL A 573 39.52 2.22 30.39
N ILE A 574 39.02 1.56 31.42
CA ILE A 574 37.64 1.07 31.53
C ILE A 574 36.79 2.28 31.93
N VAL A 575 35.75 2.59 31.18
CA VAL A 575 34.67 3.49 31.63
C VAL A 575 33.45 2.62 31.93
N GLU A 576 33.17 2.45 33.22
CA GLU A 576 31.91 1.92 33.74
C GLU A 576 30.74 2.82 33.33
N VAL A 577 29.73 2.23 32.70
CA VAL A 577 28.41 2.86 32.54
C VAL A 577 27.54 2.41 33.71
N ALA A 578 27.33 3.31 34.67
CA ALA A 578 26.42 3.10 35.78
C ALA A 578 24.97 3.35 35.36
N HIS A 579 24.11 2.33 35.57
CA HIS A 579 22.66 2.46 35.57
C HIS A 579 22.18 3.24 36.79
N LYS A 580 21.27 4.23 36.60
CA LYS A 580 20.29 4.67 37.60
C LYS A 580 19.06 5.35 36.96
N GLY A 581 17.94 4.63 37.01
CA GLY A 581 16.60 5.03 37.47
C GLY A 581 15.96 6.38 37.12
N SER A 582 14.74 6.27 36.57
CA SER A 582 13.53 7.07 36.85
C SER A 582 13.58 8.58 36.55
N VAL A 583 13.02 8.97 35.39
CA VAL A 583 12.72 10.37 35.04
C VAL A 583 11.29 10.71 35.47
N SER A 584 11.16 11.74 36.30
CA SER A 584 9.91 12.31 36.81
C SER A 584 9.10 13.00 35.71
N TYR A 585 7.77 12.91 35.78
CA TYR A 585 6.80 13.53 34.87
C TYR A 585 7.01 15.04 34.63
N PHE A 586 7.73 15.73 35.51
CA PHE A 586 8.03 17.15 35.37
C PHE A 586 9.15 17.45 34.35
N THR A 587 10.04 16.49 34.07
CA THR A 587 11.16 16.66 33.14
C THR A 587 10.72 16.52 31.68
N THR A 588 9.68 15.72 31.41
CA THR A 588 9.09 15.54 30.08
C THR A 588 8.37 16.81 29.60
N THR A 589 7.69 17.54 30.49
CA THR A 589 6.99 18.79 30.14
C THR A 589 7.98 19.92 29.81
N VAL A 590 9.12 19.98 30.51
CA VAL A 590 10.17 20.97 30.21
C VAL A 590 10.92 20.63 28.91
N LEU A 591 11.09 19.34 28.59
CA LEU A 591 11.65 18.91 27.30
C LEU A 591 10.70 19.19 26.12
N VAL A 592 9.38 19.05 26.29
CA VAL A 592 8.38 19.40 25.26
C VAL A 592 8.27 20.92 25.04
N ILE A 593 8.45 21.73 26.09
CA ILE A 593 8.51 23.20 25.96
C ILE A 593 9.83 23.66 25.35
N LEU A 594 10.96 23.00 25.66
CA LEU A 594 12.26 23.31 25.07
C LEU A 594 12.41 22.79 23.63
N SER A 595 11.78 21.68 23.25
CA SER A 595 11.68 21.28 21.83
C SER A 595 10.68 22.13 21.04
N GLY A 596 9.63 22.64 21.71
CA GLY A 596 8.78 23.71 21.15
C GLY A 596 9.52 25.03 20.92
N LEU A 597 10.41 25.43 21.84
CA LEU A 597 11.23 26.65 21.72
C LEU A 597 12.43 26.48 20.78
N ALA A 598 13.05 25.30 20.72
CA ALA A 598 14.07 24.96 19.72
C ALA A 598 13.45 24.85 18.32
N GLY A 599 12.22 24.35 18.19
CA GLY A 599 11.42 24.41 16.97
C GLY A 599 11.09 25.86 16.54
N LEU A 600 10.90 26.77 17.50
CA LEU A 600 10.70 28.21 17.24
C LEU A 600 11.97 28.95 16.80
N PHE A 601 13.17 28.49 17.18
CA PHE A 601 14.45 29.09 16.76
C PHE A 601 15.09 28.42 15.54
N LEU A 602 14.86 27.12 15.31
CA LEU A 602 15.31 26.40 14.10
C LEU A 602 14.29 26.48 12.94
N GLY A 603 13.02 26.75 13.23
CA GLY A 603 11.96 27.02 12.25
C GLY A 603 12.14 28.32 11.44
N ARG A 604 13.10 29.17 11.79
CA ARG A 604 13.39 30.43 11.07
C ARG A 604 14.34 30.31 9.88
N LYS A 605 14.86 29.11 9.54
CA LYS A 605 15.71 28.91 8.34
C LYS A 605 15.05 28.24 7.14
N PHE A 606 13.75 27.92 7.22
CA PHE A 606 13.00 27.38 6.07
C PHE A 606 11.67 28.11 5.77
N HIS A 607 11.48 29.32 6.32
CA HIS A 607 10.34 30.17 5.97
C HIS A 607 10.79 31.40 5.18
N GLY A 608 11.00 31.23 3.87
CA GLY A 608 10.65 32.30 2.93
C GLY A 608 9.22 32.02 2.42
N PRO A 609 8.44 33.05 2.07
CA PRO A 609 7.04 32.87 1.73
C PRO A 609 6.91 32.02 0.46
N LEU A 610 6.41 30.80 0.59
CA LEU A 610 5.85 30.05 -0.52
C LEU A 610 4.57 30.78 -0.95
N THR A 611 4.75 31.62 -1.97
CA THR A 611 3.78 32.17 -2.93
C THR A 611 2.43 32.69 -2.39
N ASN A 612 2.36 33.99 -2.11
CA ASN A 612 1.11 34.73 -2.35
C ASN A 612 0.98 34.99 -3.86
N LYS A 613 -0.01 34.34 -4.46
CA LYS A 613 -0.35 34.21 -5.90
C LYS A 613 -0.74 35.53 -6.61
N LYS A 614 0.00 36.65 -6.45
CA LYS A 614 -0.40 37.94 -7.06
C LYS A 614 0.66 38.83 -7.69
N GLN A 615 1.91 38.42 -7.85
CA GLN A 615 2.89 39.25 -8.56
C GLN A 615 3.63 38.44 -9.62
N GLY A 616 3.20 38.63 -10.86
CA GLY A 616 3.88 38.16 -12.05
C GLY A 616 5.22 38.86 -12.26
N TYR A 617 6.06 38.20 -13.06
CA TYR A 617 7.31 38.70 -13.58
C TYR A 617 7.22 40.16 -14.03
N ARG A 618 7.94 41.04 -13.33
CA ARG A 618 8.60 42.19 -13.96
C ARG A 618 9.96 42.43 -13.30
N PRO A 619 11.05 42.54 -14.09
CA PRO A 619 12.32 43.01 -13.58
C PRO A 619 12.28 44.54 -13.53
N LEU A 620 12.87 45.18 -12.51
CA LEU A 620 13.27 46.58 -12.63
C LEU A 620 14.43 46.88 -11.67
N GLN A 621 15.58 47.14 -12.32
CA GLN A 621 16.77 47.93 -11.98
C GLN A 621 17.46 47.75 -10.63
#